data_AF-A0A9P3ZPL6-F1
#
_entry.id   AF-A0A9P3ZPL6-F1
#
_cell.length_a   1.000
_cell.length_b   1.000
_cell.length_c   1.000
_cell.angle_alpha   90.00
_cell.angle_beta   90.00
_cell.angle_gamma   90.00
#
_symmetry.space_group_name_H-M   'P 1'
#
loop_
_entity.id
_entity.type
_entity.pdbx_description
1 polymer ?
#
loop_
_entity_poly.entity_id
_entity_poly.type
_entity_poly.pdbx_seq_one_letter_code
_entity_poly.pdbx_strand_id
1 'polypeptide(L)'
;MSKVQWEISNNEVTDRDTALRRLQEGTTGHVVCARDGACLQSYKEMEGIYHCEIVFKTDSCCPPVFAAPEGVTGKELEALYDRFANGDDFSFVEKEWEPLVAVEYRHRHNIMWFVFLFIAMVVVAVMAYEHGWM
;
A
#
# COMPACT_ATOMS: atom_id res chain seq x y z
N MET A 1 9.17 13.36 23.74
CA MET A 1 8.35 12.93 22.60
C MET A 1 9.02 13.43 21.35
N SER A 2 9.39 12.54 20.44
CA SER A 2 9.90 12.89 19.12
C SER A 2 8.79 13.58 18.33
N LYS A 3 9.15 14.61 17.57
CA LYS A 3 8.21 15.32 16.70
C LYS A 3 7.98 14.45 15.47
N VAL A 4 6.71 14.23 15.13
CA VAL A 4 6.35 13.60 13.86
C VAL A 4 6.52 14.62 12.73
N GLN A 5 7.24 14.23 11.69
CA GLN A 5 7.46 15.03 10.49
C GLN A 5 6.49 14.59 9.41
N TRP A 6 5.74 15.54 8.84
CA TRP A 6 4.77 15.30 7.79
C TRP A 6 5.27 15.92 6.49
N GLU A 7 5.20 15.16 5.41
CA GLU A 7 5.64 15.57 4.08
C GLU A 7 4.58 15.18 3.05
N ILE A 8 4.40 16.05 2.05
CA ILE A 8 3.55 15.80 0.89
C ILE A 8 4.40 16.03 -0.35
N SER A 9 4.56 15.01 -1.19
CA SER A 9 5.37 15.12 -2.41
C SER A 9 6.76 15.76 -2.15
N ASN A 10 7.45 15.33 -1.10
CA ASN A 10 8.74 15.87 -0.61
C ASN A 10 8.73 17.31 -0.08
N ASN A 11 7.56 17.90 0.19
CA ASN A 11 7.45 19.20 0.86
C ASN A 11 6.94 19.02 2.29
N GLU A 12 7.62 19.61 3.28
CA GLU A 12 7.17 19.57 4.67
C GLU A 12 5.81 20.26 4.83
N VAL A 13 4.94 19.66 5.65
CA VAL A 13 3.61 20.16 5.96
C VAL A 13 3.45 20.33 7.46
N THR A 14 2.72 21.38 7.84
CA THR A 14 2.57 21.84 9.22
C THR A 14 1.93 20.81 10.16
N ASP A 15 1.03 19.96 9.65
CA ASP A 15 0.18 19.11 10.47
C ASP A 15 -0.45 17.94 9.70
N ARG A 16 -0.86 16.91 10.46
CA ARG A 16 -1.55 15.69 10.01
C ARG A 16 -2.82 16.00 9.20
N ASP A 17 -3.66 16.92 9.69
CA ASP A 17 -4.99 17.16 9.13
C ASP A 17 -4.90 17.76 7.73
N THR A 18 -3.94 18.67 7.53
CA THR A 18 -3.61 19.20 6.21
C THR A 18 -3.15 18.09 5.26
N ALA A 19 -2.35 17.15 5.74
CA ALA A 19 -1.87 16.02 4.94
C ALA A 19 -2.99 15.05 4.56
N LEU A 20 -3.82 14.66 5.53
CA LEU A 20 -4.97 13.79 5.32
C LEU A 20 -5.98 14.41 4.35
N ARG A 21 -6.37 15.67 4.56
CA ARG A 21 -7.31 16.37 3.69
C ARG A 21 -6.82 16.42 2.24
N ARG A 22 -5.56 16.83 2.03
CA ARG A 22 -5.02 16.96 0.66
C ARG A 22 -4.94 15.61 -0.05
N LEU A 23 -4.64 14.54 0.69
CA LEU A 23 -4.65 13.18 0.17
C LEU A 23 -6.06 12.74 -0.23
N GLN A 24 -7.07 13.01 0.61
CA GLN A 24 -8.47 12.71 0.33
C GLN A 24 -9.00 13.48 -0.88
N GLU A 25 -8.65 14.76 -1.00
CA GLU A 25 -8.98 15.62 -2.14
C GLU A 25 -8.28 15.20 -3.44
N GLY A 26 -7.34 14.25 -3.40
CA GLY A 26 -6.60 13.77 -4.58
C GLY A 26 -5.60 14.80 -5.15
N THR A 27 -5.26 15.83 -4.37
CA THR A 27 -4.38 16.92 -4.82
C THR A 27 -2.90 16.55 -4.79
N THR A 28 -2.55 15.38 -4.25
CA THR A 28 -1.17 14.95 -4.02
C THR A 28 -1.04 13.46 -4.33
N GLY A 29 0.14 13.07 -4.83
CA GLY A 29 0.44 11.69 -5.17
C GLY A 29 0.93 10.82 -4.00
N HIS A 30 1.47 11.41 -2.91
CA HIS A 30 1.88 10.65 -1.72
C HIS A 30 2.09 11.57 -0.51
N VAL A 31 1.76 11.05 0.66
CA VAL A 31 2.04 11.64 1.98
C VAL A 31 3.03 10.74 2.70
N VAL A 32 4.05 11.33 3.32
CA VAL A 32 5.03 10.63 4.14
C VAL A 32 4.99 11.22 5.55
N CYS A 33 4.96 10.33 6.52
CA CYS A 33 4.95 10.65 7.94
C CYS A 33 6.11 9.92 8.61
N ALA A 34 7.09 10.66 9.16
CA ALA A 34 8.30 10.11 9.72
C ALA A 34 8.40 10.35 11.23
N ARG A 35 8.77 9.30 11.98
CA ARG A 35 8.97 9.35 13.44
C ARG A 35 9.90 8.25 13.89
N ASP A 36 10.88 8.56 14.74
CA ASP A 36 11.72 7.58 15.46
C ASP A 36 12.33 6.48 14.58
N GLY A 37 12.71 6.82 13.35
CA GLY A 37 13.25 5.84 12.41
C GLY A 37 12.20 5.01 11.68
N ALA A 38 10.90 5.27 11.82
CA ALA A 38 9.86 4.72 10.96
C ALA A 38 9.32 5.80 10.00
N CYS A 39 8.90 5.39 8.81
CA CYS A 39 8.24 6.25 7.82
C CYS A 39 6.97 5.55 7.32
N LEU A 40 5.81 6.12 7.62
CA LEU A 40 4.53 5.74 7.05
C LEU A 40 4.30 6.54 5.76
N GLN A 41 4.18 5.85 4.63
CA GLN A 41 3.84 6.42 3.34
C GLN A 41 2.40 6.04 3.00
N SER A 42 1.65 6.96 2.40
CA SER A 42 0.33 6.64 1.88
C SER A 42 0.04 7.40 0.59
N TYR A 43 -0.74 6.79 -0.29
CA TYR A 43 -1.25 7.44 -1.50
C TYR A 43 -2.70 7.04 -1.74
N LYS A 44 -3.44 7.89 -2.46
CA LYS A 44 -4.82 7.60 -2.87
C LYS A 44 -4.76 6.68 -4.09
N GLU A 45 -5.28 5.46 -3.93
CA GLU A 45 -5.35 4.49 -5.02
C GLU A 45 -6.65 4.67 -5.82
N MET A 46 -7.78 4.76 -5.10
CA MET A 46 -9.11 5.02 -5.66
C MET A 46 -9.93 5.91 -4.71
N GLU A 47 -11.11 6.34 -5.14
CA GLU A 47 -11.98 7.16 -4.30
C GLU A 47 -12.35 6.41 -3.00
N GLY A 48 -11.89 6.94 -1.86
CA GLY A 48 -12.11 6.33 -0.54
C GLY A 48 -11.19 5.16 -0.20
N ILE A 49 -10.26 4.78 -1.10
CA ILE A 49 -9.31 3.68 -0.91
C ILE A 49 -7.88 4.20 -0.99
N TYR A 50 -7.10 3.92 0.04
CA TYR A 50 -5.73 4.39 0.20
C TYR A 50 -4.78 3.21 0.34
N HIS A 51 -3.66 3.30 -0.36
CA HIS A 51 -2.55 2.39 -0.14
C HIS A 51 -1.67 2.93 0.97
N CYS A 52 -1.22 2.07 1.88
CA CYS A 52 -0.40 2.44 3.03
C CYS A 52 0.81 1.51 3.15
N GLU A 53 1.98 2.10 3.38
CA GLU A 53 3.24 1.38 3.53
C GLU A 53 4.02 1.93 4.71
N ILE A 54 4.62 1.05 5.51
CA ILE A 54 5.50 1.45 6.60
C ILE A 54 6.91 0.93 6.33
N VAL A 55 7.86 1.85 6.35
CA VAL A 55 9.29 1.59 6.22
C VAL A 55 9.94 1.77 7.59
N PHE A 56 10.58 0.73 8.11
CA PHE A 56 11.41 0.87 9.30
C PHE A 56 12.86 1.12 8.88
N LYS A 57 13.38 2.33 9.15
CA LYS A 57 14.79 2.67 8.97
C LYS A 57 15.61 1.78 9.88
N THR A 58 16.42 0.96 9.26
CA THR A 58 17.44 0.14 9.89
C THR A 58 18.79 0.54 9.29
N ASP A 59 19.89 0.19 9.93
CA ASP A 59 21.24 0.38 9.35
C ASP A 59 21.52 -0.55 8.15
N SER A 60 20.50 -1.30 7.69
CA SER A 60 20.56 -2.23 6.56
C SER A 60 20.42 -1.49 5.22
N CYS A 61 21.10 -2.01 4.19
CA CYS A 61 20.94 -1.57 2.79
C CYS A 61 19.52 -1.79 2.25
N CYS A 62 18.72 -2.64 2.91
CA CYS A 62 17.33 -2.93 2.54
C CYS A 62 16.46 -2.85 3.79
N PRO A 63 15.90 -1.67 4.12
CA PRO A 63 14.98 -1.54 5.24
C PRO A 63 13.71 -2.37 4.96
N PRO A 64 13.16 -3.07 5.97
CA PRO A 64 11.93 -3.81 5.78
C PRO A 64 10.78 -2.82 5.51
N VAL A 65 10.02 -3.13 4.46
CA VAL A 65 8.83 -2.37 4.06
C VAL A 65 7.62 -3.30 4.10
N PHE A 66 6.59 -2.85 4.78
CA PHE A 66 5.32 -3.56 4.93
C PHE A 66 4.21 -2.77 4.27
N ALA A 67 3.37 -3.44 3.51
CA ALA A 67 2.19 -2.86 2.88
C ALA A 67 0.91 -3.39 3.53
N ALA A 68 -0.07 -2.51 3.68
CA ALA A 68 -1.39 -2.91 4.13
C ALA A 68 -2.00 -3.93 3.14
N PRO A 69 -2.63 -5.01 3.63
CA PRO A 69 -3.05 -6.15 2.80
C PRO A 69 -4.23 -5.84 1.87
N GLU A 70 -5.11 -4.91 2.26
CA GLU A 70 -6.26 -4.48 1.46
C GLU A 70 -6.39 -2.96 1.57
N GLY A 71 -6.98 -2.35 0.54
CA GLY A 71 -7.11 -0.90 0.41
C GLY A 71 -7.71 -0.26 1.66
N VAL A 72 -6.91 0.56 2.32
CA VAL A 72 -7.22 1.18 3.61
C VAL A 72 -8.30 2.24 3.41
N THR A 73 -9.37 2.20 4.20
CA THR A 73 -10.42 3.22 4.13
C THR A 73 -9.95 4.54 4.74
N GLY A 74 -10.61 5.65 4.39
CA GLY A 74 -10.26 6.96 4.95
C GLY A 74 -10.26 7.03 6.48
N LYS A 75 -11.16 6.28 7.14
CA LYS A 75 -11.23 6.21 8.62
C LYS A 75 -10.08 5.40 9.22
N GLU A 76 -9.70 4.31 8.57
CA GLU A 76 -8.57 3.49 9.00
C GLU A 76 -7.25 4.23 8.79
N LEU A 77 -7.14 5.00 7.70
CA LEU A 77 -6.01 5.87 7.44
C LEU A 77 -5.87 6.96 8.52
N GLU A 78 -6.97 7.61 8.89
CA GLU A 78 -7.00 8.59 9.99
C GLU A 78 -6.56 7.95 11.31
N ALA A 79 -7.09 6.77 11.64
CA ALA A 79 -6.68 6.04 12.83
C ALA A 79 -5.19 5.64 12.79
N LEU A 80 -4.65 5.24 11.63
CA LEU A 80 -3.23 4.93 11.48
C LEU A 80 -2.35 6.17 11.70
N TYR A 81 -2.76 7.30 11.15
CA TYR A 81 -2.08 8.58 11.36
C TYR A 81 -2.09 9.00 12.83
N ASP A 82 -3.21 8.81 13.52
CA ASP A 82 -3.33 9.13 14.95
C ASP A 82 -2.41 8.26 15.79
N ARG A 83 -2.42 6.94 15.55
CA ARG A 83 -1.52 6.00 16.23
C ARG A 83 -0.05 6.36 15.99
N PHE A 84 0.30 6.76 14.77
CA PHE A 84 1.67 7.15 14.42
C PHE A 84 2.06 8.50 15.06
N ALA A 85 1.13 9.46 15.08
CA ALA A 85 1.28 10.75 15.75
C ALA A 85 1.42 10.61 17.27
N ASN A 86 0.76 9.62 17.87
CA ASN A 86 0.88 9.32 19.30
C ASN A 86 2.16 8.55 19.63
N GLY A 87 2.70 7.79 18.66
CA GLY A 87 3.88 6.95 18.85
C GLY A 87 3.53 5.61 19.46
N ASP A 88 2.36 5.08 19.10
CA ASP A 88 1.94 3.74 19.47
C ASP A 88 2.90 2.70 18.88
N ASP A 89 2.92 1.51 19.47
CA ASP A 89 3.70 0.39 18.94
C ASP A 89 3.11 -0.12 17.62
N PHE A 90 3.95 -0.17 16.59
CA PHE A 90 3.63 -0.69 15.26
C PHE A 90 4.06 -2.15 15.07
N SER A 91 4.39 -2.88 16.14
CA SER A 91 4.69 -4.32 16.07
C SER A 91 3.58 -5.19 15.47
N PHE A 92 2.33 -4.70 15.44
CA PHE A 92 1.22 -5.37 14.74
C PHE A 92 1.43 -5.43 13.22
N VAL A 93 2.15 -4.46 12.64
CA VAL A 93 2.45 -4.39 11.20
C VAL A 93 3.21 -5.63 10.77
N GLU A 94 4.19 -6.10 11.56
CA GLU A 94 4.94 -7.32 11.22
C GLU A 94 4.08 -8.59 11.21
N LYS A 95 2.94 -8.57 11.91
CA LYS A 95 2.03 -9.72 12.03
C LYS A 95 0.87 -9.67 11.03
N GLU A 96 0.36 -8.48 10.77
CA GLU A 96 -0.88 -8.27 10.02
C GLU A 96 -0.64 -7.76 8.61
N TRP A 97 0.48 -7.08 8.35
CA TRP A 97 0.78 -6.49 7.05
C TRP A 97 1.74 -7.38 6.26
N GLU A 98 1.60 -7.36 4.93
CA GLU A 98 2.44 -8.17 4.07
C GLU A 98 3.76 -7.43 3.80
N PRO A 99 4.92 -8.11 3.91
CA PRO A 99 6.18 -7.51 3.48
C PRO A 99 6.13 -7.27 1.96
N LEU A 100 6.53 -6.08 1.49
CA LEU A 100 6.43 -5.72 0.06
C LEU A 100 7.15 -6.70 -0.87
N VAL A 101 8.22 -7.35 -0.40
CA VAL A 101 8.90 -8.42 -1.14
C VAL A 101 7.94 -9.59 -1.46
N ALA A 102 7.02 -9.90 -0.55
CA ALA A 102 5.99 -10.91 -0.77
C ALA A 102 4.85 -10.38 -1.65
N VAL A 103 4.47 -9.10 -1.53
CA VAL A 103 3.41 -8.48 -2.34
C VAL A 103 3.78 -8.42 -3.81
N GLU A 104 5.00 -7.98 -4.16
CA GLU A 104 5.44 -7.92 -5.55
C GLU A 104 5.51 -9.33 -6.18
N TYR A 105 5.98 -10.32 -5.41
CA TYR A 105 5.99 -11.71 -5.84
C TYR A 105 4.57 -12.26 -6.04
N ARG A 106 3.64 -11.99 -5.10
CA ARG A 106 2.24 -12.42 -5.18
C ARG A 106 1.50 -11.75 -6.34
N HIS A 107 1.73 -10.47 -6.60
CA HIS A 107 1.12 -9.76 -7.72
C HIS A 107 1.61 -10.31 -9.06
N ARG A 108 2.93 -10.52 -9.22
CA ARG A 108 3.48 -11.20 -10.40
C ARG A 108 2.94 -12.62 -10.56
N HIS A 109 2.78 -13.37 -9.46
CA HIS A 109 2.23 -14.72 -9.48
C HIS A 109 0.75 -14.74 -9.87
N ASN A 110 -0.06 -13.82 -9.34
CA ASN A 110 -1.47 -13.68 -9.70
C ASN A 110 -1.64 -13.33 -11.18
N ILE A 111 -0.85 -12.38 -11.71
CA ILE A 111 -0.87 -12.04 -13.14
C ILE A 111 -0.51 -13.26 -13.99
N MET A 112 0.51 -14.01 -13.61
CA MET A 112 0.92 -15.23 -14.33
C MET A 112 -0.20 -16.28 -14.35
N TRP A 113 -0.92 -16.45 -13.24
CA TRP A 113 -2.07 -17.36 -13.14
C TRP A 113 -3.25 -16.91 -14.00
N PHE A 114 -3.56 -15.61 -14.03
CA PHE A 114 -4.60 -15.04 -14.89
C PHE A 114 -4.29 -15.23 -16.39
N VAL A 115 -3.03 -15.04 -16.79
CA VAL A 115 -2.59 -15.28 -18.17
C VAL A 115 -2.73 -16.76 -18.54
N PHE A 116 -2.37 -17.67 -17.64
CA PHE A 116 -2.51 -19.11 -17.86
C PHE A 116 -3.97 -19.53 -18.05
N LEU A 117 -4.89 -19.02 -17.21
CA LEU A 117 -6.33 -19.25 -17.34
C LEU A 117 -6.89 -18.74 -18.67
N PHE A 118 -6.46 -17.55 -19.09
CA PHE A 118 -6.91 -16.97 -20.36
C PHE A 118 -6.45 -17.82 -21.55
N ILE A 119 -5.19 -18.27 -21.56
CA ILE A 119 -4.67 -19.16 -22.61
C ILE A 119 -5.45 -20.49 -22.62
N ALA A 120 -5.69 -21.09 -21.46
CA ALA A 120 -6.47 -22.32 -21.37
C ALA A 120 -7.90 -22.15 -21.91
N MET A 121 -8.56 -21.03 -21.59
CA MET A 121 -9.89 -20.71 -22.11
C MET A 121 -9.88 -20.56 -23.64
N VAL A 122 -8.89 -19.85 -24.20
CA VAL A 122 -8.74 -19.69 -25.66
C VAL A 122 -8.50 -21.04 -26.33
N VAL A 123 -7.64 -21.90 -25.77
CA VAL A 123 -7.38 -23.25 -26.30
C VAL A 123 -8.66 -24.08 -26.29
N VAL A 124 -9.42 -24.08 -25.20
CA VAL A 124 -10.71 -24.81 -25.12
C VAL A 124 -11.70 -24.28 -26.15
N ALA A 125 -11.79 -22.96 -26.35
CA ALA A 125 -12.67 -22.36 -27.35
C ALA A 125 -12.28 -22.73 -28.79
N VAL A 126 -10.98 -22.71 -29.11
CA VAL A 126 -10.45 -23.15 -30.41
C VAL A 126 -10.72 -24.63 -30.65
N MET A 127 -10.50 -25.48 -29.64
CA MET A 127 -10.81 -26.91 -29.74
C MET A 127 -12.32 -27.17 -29.92
N ALA A 128 -13.18 -26.44 -29.21
CA ALA A 128 -14.63 -26.55 -29.38
C ALA A 128 -15.09 -26.13 -30.78
N TYR A 129 -14.46 -25.10 -31.37
CA TYR A 129 -14.71 -24.67 -32.74
C TYR A 129 -14.24 -25.71 -33.77
N GLU A 130 -13.01 -26.21 -33.64
CA GLU A 130 -12.42 -27.23 -34.54
C GLU A 130 -13.18 -28.56 -34.50
N HIS A 131 -13.71 -28.95 -33.33
CA HIS A 131 -14.45 -30.19 -33.16
C HIS A 131 -15.96 -30.08 -33.46
N GLY A 132 -16.48 -28.89 -33.80
CA GLY A 132 -17.89 -28.67 -34.16
C GLY A 132 -18.86 -28.72 -32.97
N TRP A 133 -18.41 -28.31 -31.78
CA TRP A 133 -19.23 -28.26 -30.55
C TRP A 133 -19.93 -26.90 -30.38
N MET A 134 -19.80 -26.00 -31.36
CA MET A 134 -20.59 -24.79 -31.56
C MET A 134 -21.14 -24.73 -32.98
#